data_AF-A0A1J7BPI6-F1
#
_entry.id   AF-A0A1J7BPI6-F1
#
_cell.length_a   1.000
_cell.length_b   1.000
_cell.length_c   1.000
_cell.angle_alpha   90.00
_cell.angle_beta   90.00
_cell.angle_gamma   90.00
#
_symmetry.space_group_name_H-M   'P 1'
#
loop_
_entity.id
_entity.type
_entity.pdbx_description
1 polymer ?
#
loop_
_entity_poly.entity_id
_entity_poly.type
_entity_poly.pdbx_seq_one_letter_code
_entity_poly.pdbx_strand_id
1 'polypeptide(L)'
;MNEEIFFNDVFAELLKNNKSFSIEYHHQNRRYKEDEFIELIIDSVNGKKSIWQFKSEINKLIKLGLQSLTEVLDGSALQDKLNLLEYFREEFDELKGYVISEEVSYPEFEDEPAGKYTFFRFRDYTISGTIDNDGYLKDSILKKAQGYSKAWLEVIDEGKAKIDFMINQIELLPQSKKLIKDVNTINLFFSWQSDNDIERKFIRKSLSMVVQVFKKAGKTLIIDSDMRDVPGSQDIPNTLFKKIEDCDIFLADVNLVFGSLFRDSVFSPNPNVLIELGYAAAKKGWENIIMAYNVDKRKIEELPFDIRQRSILWYNSENIDDLNRKIIHAIKKISKQ
;
A
#
# COMPACT_ATOMS: atom_id res chain seq x y z
N MET A 1 12.65 -12.77 22.94
CA MET A 1 13.17 -13.03 21.58
C MET A 1 11.97 -13.49 20.79
N ASN A 2 11.39 -12.61 19.96
CA ASN A 2 10.43 -13.08 18.97
C ASN A 2 11.29 -13.68 17.86
N GLU A 3 11.20 -14.99 17.65
CA GLU A 3 11.77 -15.63 16.47
C GLU A 3 11.14 -14.98 15.24
N GLU A 4 11.95 -14.59 14.25
CA GLU A 4 11.42 -14.12 12.96
C GLU A 4 10.68 -15.28 12.32
N ILE A 5 9.40 -15.07 12.00
CA ILE A 5 8.53 -16.09 11.42
C ILE A 5 8.48 -15.89 9.91
N PHE A 6 8.96 -16.87 9.16
CA PHE A 6 9.04 -16.80 7.71
C PHE A 6 7.90 -17.55 7.04
N PHE A 7 7.54 -17.12 5.83
CA PHE A 7 6.52 -17.77 5.01
C PHE A 7 6.86 -19.26 4.77
N ASN A 8 8.14 -19.54 4.55
CA ASN A 8 8.64 -20.89 4.31
C ASN A 8 8.41 -21.84 5.48
N ASP A 9 8.39 -21.34 6.72
CA ASP A 9 8.15 -22.17 7.90
C ASP A 9 6.66 -22.49 8.05
N VAL A 10 5.81 -21.50 7.82
CA VAL A 10 4.35 -21.63 7.93
C VAL A 10 3.76 -22.47 6.78
N PHE A 11 4.30 -22.34 5.57
CA PHE A 11 3.84 -23.03 4.36
C PHE A 11 4.84 -24.07 3.83
N ALA A 12 5.67 -24.64 4.70
CA ALA A 12 6.72 -25.59 4.34
C ALA A 12 6.21 -26.77 3.47
N GLU A 13 5.10 -27.39 3.88
CA GLU A 13 4.51 -28.52 3.14
C GLU A 13 3.89 -28.10 1.80
N LEU A 14 3.35 -26.88 1.68
CA LEU A 14 2.89 -26.35 0.41
C LEU A 14 4.06 -26.23 -0.57
N LEU A 15 5.17 -25.66 -0.12
CA LEU A 15 6.35 -25.41 -0.94
C LEU A 15 7.10 -26.69 -1.30
N LYS A 16 7.32 -27.57 -0.32
CA LYS A 16 8.03 -28.84 -0.52
C LYS A 16 7.38 -29.68 -1.61
N ASN A 17 6.05 -29.72 -1.62
CA ASN A 17 5.29 -30.56 -2.55
C ASN A 17 5.04 -29.91 -3.91
N ASN A 18 5.33 -28.61 -4.08
CA ASN A 18 4.90 -27.86 -5.27
C ASN A 18 5.93 -26.85 -5.81
N LYS A 19 7.22 -26.97 -5.45
CA LYS A 19 8.32 -26.22 -6.08
C LYS A 19 8.65 -26.70 -7.50
N SER A 20 8.38 -27.97 -7.79
CA SER A 20 8.51 -28.56 -9.11
C SER A 20 7.36 -29.53 -9.32
N PHE A 21 6.71 -29.47 -10.48
CA PHE A 21 5.49 -30.23 -10.76
C PHE A 21 5.79 -31.48 -11.61
N SER A 22 5.53 -32.68 -11.10
CA SER A 22 5.62 -33.91 -11.89
C SER A 22 4.33 -34.13 -12.67
N ILE A 23 4.45 -34.33 -13.99
CA ILE A 23 3.32 -34.58 -14.88
C ILE A 23 3.47 -36.00 -15.43
N GLU A 24 2.57 -36.88 -15.01
CA GLU A 24 2.50 -38.26 -15.48
C GLU A 24 1.45 -38.38 -16.58
N TYR A 25 1.76 -39.07 -17.66
CA TYR A 25 0.85 -39.25 -18.78
C TYR A 25 1.03 -40.61 -19.47
N HIS A 26 0.00 -41.03 -20.20
CA HIS A 26 0.08 -42.13 -21.14
C HIS A 26 -0.50 -41.74 -22.50
N HIS A 27 -0.14 -42.52 -23.52
CA HIS A 27 -0.72 -42.41 -24.85
C HIS A 27 -1.73 -43.53 -25.11
N GLN A 28 -2.73 -43.22 -25.92
CA GLN A 28 -3.67 -44.18 -26.47
C GLN A 28 -3.78 -43.97 -27.98
N ASN A 29 -3.63 -45.03 -28.76
CA ASN A 29 -3.85 -44.98 -30.19
C ASN A 29 -5.37 -45.00 -30.46
N ARG A 30 -5.88 -43.96 -31.11
CA ARG A 30 -7.27 -43.88 -31.52
C ARG A 30 -7.38 -43.94 -33.04
N ARG A 31 -8.46 -44.56 -33.51
CA ARG A 31 -8.86 -44.59 -34.91
C ARG A 31 -10.18 -43.86 -35.07
N TYR A 32 -10.23 -42.93 -36.01
CA TYR A 32 -11.47 -42.31 -36.43
C TYR A 32 -11.55 -42.29 -37.95
N LYS A 33 -12.54 -43.02 -38.51
CA LYS A 33 -12.62 -43.31 -39.95
C LYS A 33 -11.34 -43.99 -40.46
N GLU A 34 -10.64 -43.37 -41.41
CA GLU A 34 -9.41 -43.85 -42.02
C GLU A 34 -8.14 -43.31 -41.33
N ASP A 35 -8.29 -42.41 -40.35
CA ASP A 35 -7.17 -41.75 -39.68
C ASP A 35 -6.83 -42.42 -38.33
N GLU A 36 -5.53 -42.62 -38.11
CA GLU A 36 -4.93 -42.99 -36.82
C GLU A 36 -4.29 -41.78 -36.17
N PHE A 37 -4.61 -41.53 -34.90
CA PHE A 37 -3.97 -40.47 -34.12
C PHE A 37 -3.64 -40.92 -32.69
N ILE A 38 -2.62 -40.30 -32.12
CA ILE A 38 -2.19 -40.53 -30.75
C ILE A 38 -2.93 -39.55 -29.84
N GLU A 39 -3.72 -40.07 -28.91
CA GLU A 39 -4.29 -39.29 -27.82
C GLU A 39 -3.38 -39.36 -26.60
N LEU A 40 -2.98 -38.21 -26.09
CA LEU A 40 -2.25 -38.09 -24.83
C LEU A 40 -3.24 -37.85 -23.69
N ILE A 41 -3.06 -38.52 -22.56
CA ILE A 41 -3.94 -38.41 -21.39
C ILE A 41 -3.06 -38.17 -20.15
N ILE A 42 -3.38 -37.12 -19.39
CA ILE A 42 -2.71 -36.82 -18.13
C ILE A 42 -3.24 -37.76 -17.06
N ASP A 43 -2.36 -38.58 -16.50
CA ASP A 43 -2.67 -39.50 -15.42
C ASP A 43 -2.68 -38.79 -14.07
N SER A 44 -1.67 -37.96 -13.82
CA SER A 44 -1.57 -37.21 -12.58
C SER A 44 -0.67 -35.99 -12.70
N VAL A 45 -0.90 -35.00 -11.82
CA VAL A 45 0.05 -33.92 -11.54
C VAL A 45 0.37 -33.95 -10.06
N ASN A 46 1.66 -34.08 -9.71
CA ASN A 46 2.13 -34.34 -8.34
C ASN A 46 1.36 -35.50 -7.67
N GLY A 47 1.10 -36.58 -8.43
CA GLY A 47 0.38 -37.76 -7.96
C GLY A 47 -1.14 -37.57 -7.80
N LYS A 48 -1.71 -36.41 -8.19
CA LYS A 48 -3.15 -36.13 -8.11
C LYS A 48 -3.83 -36.41 -9.45
N LYS A 49 -4.82 -37.30 -9.45
CA LYS A 49 -5.45 -37.85 -10.67
C LYS A 49 -6.48 -36.94 -11.33
N SER A 50 -6.90 -35.90 -10.62
CA SER A 50 -7.84 -34.92 -11.15
C SER A 50 -7.53 -33.52 -10.64
N ILE A 51 -7.97 -32.53 -11.41
CA ILE A 51 -7.87 -31.12 -11.04
C ILE A 51 -8.52 -30.86 -9.67
N TRP A 52 -9.64 -31.53 -9.39
CA TRP A 52 -10.32 -31.42 -8.10
C TRP A 52 -9.46 -31.95 -6.94
N GLN A 53 -8.85 -33.13 -7.09
CA GLN A 53 -7.96 -33.69 -6.07
C GLN A 53 -6.73 -32.79 -5.83
N PHE A 54 -6.19 -32.23 -6.91
CA PHE A 54 -5.09 -31.28 -6.86
C PHE A 54 -5.47 -30.00 -6.10
N LYS A 55 -6.58 -29.35 -6.47
CA LYS A 55 -7.11 -28.19 -5.75
C LYS A 55 -7.34 -28.50 -4.28
N SER A 56 -7.99 -29.62 -3.98
CA SER A 56 -8.33 -30.00 -2.61
C SER A 56 -7.10 -30.19 -1.73
N GLU A 57 -6.01 -30.75 -2.27
CA GLU A 57 -4.76 -30.90 -1.52
C GLU A 57 -4.14 -29.53 -1.21
N ILE A 58 -4.00 -28.67 -2.22
CA ILE A 58 -3.37 -27.35 -2.04
C ILE A 58 -4.20 -26.51 -1.07
N ASN A 59 -5.53 -26.50 -1.21
CA ASN A 59 -6.42 -25.79 -0.32
C ASN A 59 -6.32 -26.29 1.13
N LYS A 60 -6.12 -27.61 1.33
CA LYS A 60 -5.88 -28.18 2.66
C LYS A 60 -4.54 -27.68 3.23
N LEU A 61 -3.48 -27.67 2.44
CA LEU A 61 -2.15 -27.18 2.87
C LEU A 61 -2.19 -25.69 3.22
N ILE A 62 -2.84 -24.87 2.38
CA ILE A 62 -3.04 -23.44 2.66
C ILE A 62 -3.83 -23.25 3.95
N LYS A 63 -4.91 -24.02 4.16
CA LYS A 63 -5.72 -23.93 5.38
C LYS A 63 -4.90 -24.23 6.63
N LEU A 64 -4.05 -25.25 6.59
CA LEU A 64 -3.16 -25.59 7.71
C LEU A 64 -2.16 -24.46 7.99
N GLY A 65 -1.53 -23.90 6.94
CA GLY A 65 -0.61 -22.76 7.11
C GLY A 65 -1.31 -21.52 7.68
N LEU A 66 -2.53 -21.21 7.21
CA LEU A 66 -3.32 -20.09 7.75
C LEU A 66 -3.72 -20.30 9.21
N GLN A 67 -3.96 -21.54 9.65
CA GLN A 67 -4.21 -21.84 11.06
C GLN A 67 -2.96 -21.54 11.91
N SER A 68 -1.79 -22.02 11.48
CA SER A 68 -0.52 -21.70 12.15
C SER A 68 -0.23 -20.19 12.17
N LEU A 69 -0.50 -19.49 11.07
CA LEU A 69 -0.37 -18.03 11.00
C LEU A 69 -1.30 -17.32 12.01
N THR A 70 -2.53 -17.80 12.17
CA THR A 70 -3.48 -17.22 13.12
C THR A 70 -2.98 -17.35 14.56
N GLU A 71 -2.44 -18.50 14.93
CA GLU A 71 -1.85 -18.74 16.26
C GLU A 71 -0.68 -17.79 16.56
N VAL A 72 0.16 -17.53 15.55
CA VAL A 72 1.26 -16.56 15.62
C VAL A 72 0.74 -15.13 15.84
N LEU A 73 -0.33 -14.77 15.12
CA LEU A 73 -0.90 -13.43 15.19
C LEU A 73 -1.57 -13.16 16.54
N ASP A 74 -2.15 -14.15 17.22
CA ASP A 74 -2.89 -13.95 18.47
C ASP A 74 -2.04 -13.40 19.63
N GLY A 75 -0.71 -13.56 19.60
CA GLY A 75 0.23 -13.00 20.58
C GLY A 75 0.92 -11.69 20.21
N SER A 76 0.68 -11.17 19.00
CA SER A 76 1.48 -10.07 18.41
C SER A 76 0.83 -8.70 18.55
N ALA A 77 1.63 -7.62 18.58
CA ALA A 77 1.11 -6.26 18.57
C ALA A 77 0.45 -5.93 17.22
N LEU A 78 -0.50 -4.99 17.18
CA LEU A 78 -1.31 -4.72 15.98
C LEU A 78 -0.48 -4.37 14.74
N GLN A 79 0.58 -3.57 14.93
CA GLN A 79 1.48 -3.19 13.83
C GLN A 79 2.27 -4.39 13.31
N ASP A 80 2.73 -5.26 14.21
CA ASP A 80 3.47 -6.47 13.83
C ASP A 80 2.57 -7.45 13.08
N LYS A 81 1.28 -7.55 13.48
CA LYS A 81 0.28 -8.33 12.74
C LYS A 81 0.12 -7.84 11.31
N LEU A 82 -0.01 -6.52 11.11
CA LEU A 82 -0.15 -5.92 9.77
C LEU A 82 1.10 -6.15 8.94
N ASN A 83 2.29 -5.86 9.46
CA ASN A 83 3.55 -6.05 8.76
C ASN A 83 3.74 -7.52 8.33
N LEU A 84 3.40 -8.46 9.21
CA LEU A 84 3.52 -9.89 8.92
C LEU A 84 2.51 -10.34 7.85
N LEU A 85 1.26 -9.89 7.94
CA LEU A 85 0.23 -10.21 6.94
C LEU A 85 0.56 -9.60 5.58
N GLU A 86 1.09 -8.39 5.54
CA GLU A 86 1.57 -7.72 4.33
C GLU A 86 2.71 -8.50 3.67
N TYR A 87 3.72 -8.91 4.46
CA TYR A 87 4.78 -9.80 3.99
C TYR A 87 4.22 -11.11 3.41
N PHE A 88 3.28 -11.76 4.10
CA PHE A 88 2.66 -12.99 3.62
C PHE A 88 1.82 -12.78 2.35
N ARG A 89 1.16 -11.63 2.22
CA ARG A 89 0.41 -11.26 1.01
C ARG A 89 1.31 -11.19 -0.21
N GLU A 90 2.50 -10.59 -0.07
CA GLU A 90 3.51 -10.52 -1.14
C GLU A 90 4.03 -11.91 -1.51
N GLU A 91 4.35 -12.76 -0.53
CA GLU A 91 4.80 -14.14 -0.78
C GLU A 91 3.74 -15.00 -1.51
N PHE A 92 2.45 -14.82 -1.20
CA PHE A 92 1.38 -15.46 -1.97
C PHE A 92 1.34 -15.00 -3.44
N ASP A 93 1.64 -13.73 -3.74
CA ASP A 93 1.75 -13.27 -5.12
C ASP A 93 2.97 -13.88 -5.83
N GLU A 94 4.10 -14.05 -5.15
CA GLU A 94 5.29 -14.72 -5.71
C GLU A 94 5.01 -16.17 -6.13
N LEU A 95 4.14 -16.89 -5.41
CA LEU A 95 3.71 -18.25 -5.77
C LEU A 95 2.98 -18.33 -7.12
N LYS A 96 2.40 -17.22 -7.61
CA LYS A 96 1.82 -17.18 -8.96
C LYS A 96 2.90 -17.30 -10.03
N GLY A 97 4.14 -16.89 -9.73
CA GLY A 97 5.29 -17.04 -10.60
C GLY A 97 5.62 -18.50 -10.95
N TYR A 98 5.04 -19.48 -10.26
CA TYR A 98 5.21 -20.89 -10.59
C TYR A 98 4.44 -21.28 -11.85
N VAL A 99 3.56 -20.41 -12.34
CA VAL A 99 2.85 -20.55 -13.61
C VAL A 99 3.27 -19.44 -14.55
N ILE A 100 3.56 -19.79 -15.79
CA ILE A 100 3.88 -18.87 -16.88
C ILE A 100 2.72 -18.88 -17.87
N SER A 101 2.38 -17.70 -18.38
CA SER A 101 1.46 -17.53 -19.50
C SER A 101 2.21 -17.23 -20.80
N GLU A 102 1.84 -17.89 -21.88
CA GLU A 102 2.33 -17.63 -23.23
C GLU A 102 1.16 -17.28 -24.15
N GLU A 103 1.27 -16.19 -24.90
CA GLU A 103 0.29 -15.88 -25.95
C GLU A 103 0.67 -16.60 -27.24
N VAL A 104 -0.22 -17.47 -27.70
CA VAL A 104 -0.10 -18.12 -29.01
C VAL A 104 -1.11 -17.47 -29.95
N SER A 105 -0.61 -16.89 -31.04
CA SER A 105 -1.45 -16.37 -32.12
C SER A 105 -1.62 -17.44 -33.19
N TYR A 106 -2.86 -17.75 -33.53
CA TYR A 106 -3.17 -18.65 -34.64
C TYR A 106 -3.54 -17.80 -35.86
N PRO A 107 -2.98 -18.11 -37.05
CA PRO A 107 -3.34 -17.42 -38.28
C PRO A 107 -4.81 -17.66 -38.61
N GLU A 108 -5.36 -16.76 -39.42
CA GLU A 108 -6.71 -16.91 -39.99
C GLU A 108 -6.75 -18.13 -40.92
N PHE A 109 -7.73 -19.02 -40.71
CA PHE A 109 -8.03 -20.15 -41.59
C PHE A 109 -9.37 -19.92 -42.29
N GLU A 110 -9.66 -20.71 -43.32
CA GLU A 110 -10.82 -20.52 -44.23
C GLU A 110 -12.17 -20.44 -43.49
N ASP A 111 -12.29 -21.07 -42.32
CA ASP A 111 -13.49 -21.11 -41.48
C ASP A 111 -13.29 -20.55 -40.05
N GLU A 112 -12.10 -20.05 -39.69
CA GLU A 112 -11.80 -19.58 -38.32
C GLU A 112 -11.03 -18.24 -38.31
N PRO A 113 -11.54 -17.19 -37.64
CA PRO A 113 -10.85 -15.91 -37.54
C PRO A 113 -9.55 -16.04 -36.74
N ALA A 114 -8.57 -15.19 -37.06
CA ALA A 114 -7.32 -15.12 -36.30
C ALA A 114 -7.61 -14.93 -34.79
N GLY A 115 -7.07 -15.85 -33.98
CA GLY A 115 -7.33 -15.92 -32.55
C GLY A 115 -6.05 -15.83 -31.72
N LYS A 116 -6.09 -15.06 -30.64
CA LYS A 116 -5.05 -15.08 -29.60
C LYS A 116 -5.51 -15.96 -28.44
N TYR A 117 -4.68 -16.92 -28.08
CA TYR A 117 -4.96 -17.81 -26.95
C TYR A 117 -3.84 -17.71 -25.93
N THR A 118 -4.21 -17.47 -24.67
CA THR A 118 -3.28 -17.50 -23.55
C THR A 118 -3.17 -18.92 -23.01
N PHE A 119 -2.00 -19.50 -23.20
CA PHE A 119 -1.63 -20.81 -22.70
C PHE A 119 -0.97 -20.68 -21.33
N PHE A 120 -1.28 -21.57 -20.38
CA PHE A 120 -0.72 -21.54 -19.02
C PHE A 120 -0.01 -22.86 -18.70
N ARG A 121 1.24 -22.77 -18.25
CA ARG A 121 2.04 -23.95 -17.86
C ARG A 121 2.83 -23.68 -16.59
N PHE A 122 3.14 -24.74 -15.85
CA PHE A 122 4.09 -24.64 -14.75
C PHE A 122 5.47 -24.22 -15.28
N ARG A 123 6.18 -23.39 -14.50
CA ARG A 123 7.55 -22.94 -14.79
C ARG A 123 8.53 -24.11 -14.68
N ASP A 124 8.50 -24.78 -13.53
CA ASP A 124 9.40 -25.88 -13.19
C ASP A 124 8.61 -27.19 -13.11
N TYR A 125 8.92 -28.13 -14.01
CA TYR A 125 8.18 -29.38 -14.12
C TYR A 125 9.03 -30.51 -14.68
N THR A 126 8.60 -31.74 -14.41
CA THR A 126 9.11 -32.96 -15.04
C THR A 126 7.96 -33.68 -15.74
N ILE A 127 8.26 -34.37 -16.84
CA ILE A 127 7.28 -35.15 -17.60
C ILE A 127 7.78 -36.59 -17.66
N SER A 128 6.92 -37.53 -17.31
CA SER A 128 7.19 -38.96 -17.42
C SER A 128 5.98 -39.68 -18.01
N GLY A 129 6.21 -40.58 -18.96
CA GLY A 129 5.13 -41.32 -19.59
C GLY A 129 5.58 -42.41 -20.53
N THR A 130 4.64 -42.88 -21.35
CA THR A 130 4.77 -44.11 -22.14
C THR A 130 5.54 -43.99 -23.46
N ILE A 131 5.85 -42.77 -23.93
CA ILE A 131 6.63 -42.53 -25.15
C ILE A 131 7.87 -41.72 -24.78
N ASP A 132 9.02 -42.10 -25.34
CA ASP A 132 10.27 -41.37 -25.18
C ASP A 132 10.17 -39.96 -25.77
N ASN A 133 10.78 -39.02 -25.05
CA ASN A 133 10.54 -37.58 -25.10
C ASN A 133 10.91 -36.93 -26.45
N ASP A 134 9.97 -36.89 -27.41
CA ASP A 134 10.06 -36.03 -28.60
C ASP A 134 9.54 -34.63 -28.26
N GLY A 135 10.29 -33.58 -28.64
CA GLY A 135 10.01 -32.19 -28.29
C GLY A 135 8.63 -31.71 -28.70
N TYR A 136 8.06 -32.27 -29.78
CA TYR A 136 6.69 -31.99 -30.23
C TYR A 136 5.61 -32.51 -29.27
N LEU A 137 5.87 -33.62 -28.58
CA LEU A 137 4.91 -34.23 -27.65
C LEU A 137 4.78 -33.39 -26.37
N LYS A 138 5.87 -32.75 -25.97
CA LYS A 138 5.99 -31.93 -24.76
C LYS A 138 4.95 -30.82 -24.70
N ASP A 139 4.79 -30.04 -25.78
CA ASP A 139 3.83 -28.92 -25.80
C ASP A 139 2.38 -29.42 -25.72
N SER A 140 2.08 -30.55 -26.34
CA SER A 140 0.75 -31.17 -26.29
C SER A 140 0.40 -31.66 -24.88
N ILE A 141 1.38 -32.25 -24.17
CA ILE A 141 1.21 -32.67 -22.76
C ILE A 141 0.95 -31.46 -21.87
N LEU A 142 1.73 -30.38 -22.02
CA LEU A 142 1.56 -29.17 -21.23
C LEU A 142 0.20 -28.51 -21.51
N LYS A 143 -0.25 -28.50 -22.77
CA LYS A 143 -1.61 -28.06 -23.17
C LYS A 143 -2.70 -28.84 -22.43
N LYS A 144 -2.58 -30.15 -22.35
CA LYS A 144 -3.53 -30.99 -21.61
C LYS A 144 -3.44 -30.83 -20.09
N ALA A 145 -2.25 -30.54 -19.55
CA ALA A 145 -2.04 -30.29 -18.13
C ALA A 145 -2.43 -28.87 -17.67
N GLN A 146 -2.73 -27.94 -18.59
CA GLN A 146 -3.05 -26.54 -18.31
C GLN A 146 -4.12 -26.34 -17.22
N GLY A 147 -5.10 -27.24 -17.14
CA GLY A 147 -6.15 -27.18 -16.12
C GLY A 147 -5.59 -27.20 -14.69
N TYR A 148 -4.48 -27.91 -14.46
CA TYR A 148 -3.78 -27.92 -13.18
C TYR A 148 -3.04 -26.60 -12.92
N SER A 149 -2.40 -26.01 -13.93
CA SER A 149 -1.75 -24.69 -13.82
C SER A 149 -2.77 -23.60 -13.46
N LYS A 150 -3.94 -23.61 -14.10
CA LYS A 150 -5.03 -22.68 -13.77
C LYS A 150 -5.56 -22.92 -12.36
N ALA A 151 -5.70 -24.18 -11.97
CA ALA A 151 -6.14 -24.56 -10.63
C ALA A 151 -5.16 -24.12 -9.54
N TRP A 152 -3.85 -24.14 -9.81
CA TRP A 152 -2.84 -23.57 -8.92
C TRP A 152 -3.10 -22.08 -8.71
N LEU A 153 -3.18 -21.30 -9.79
CA LEU A 153 -3.44 -19.85 -9.70
C LEU A 153 -4.70 -19.53 -8.89
N GLU A 154 -5.79 -20.23 -9.17
CA GLU A 154 -7.07 -20.05 -8.48
C GLU A 154 -6.95 -20.30 -6.97
N VAL A 155 -6.30 -21.38 -6.56
CA VAL A 155 -6.16 -21.72 -5.14
C VAL A 155 -5.18 -20.79 -4.42
N ILE A 156 -4.13 -20.30 -5.10
CA ILE A 156 -3.23 -19.28 -4.57
C ILE A 156 -3.96 -17.94 -4.39
N ASP A 157 -4.79 -17.54 -5.36
CA ASP A 157 -5.65 -16.35 -5.24
C ASP A 157 -6.64 -16.46 -4.07
N GLU A 158 -7.27 -17.63 -3.89
CA GLU A 158 -8.14 -17.89 -2.73
C GLU A 158 -7.38 -17.81 -1.39
N GLY A 159 -6.13 -18.29 -1.36
CA GLY A 159 -5.24 -18.18 -0.20
C GLY A 159 -4.92 -16.72 0.13
N LYS A 160 -4.51 -15.95 -0.88
CA LYS A 160 -4.23 -14.52 -0.76
C LYS A 160 -5.46 -13.74 -0.29
N ALA A 161 -6.63 -14.02 -0.85
CA ALA A 161 -7.88 -13.35 -0.46
C ALA A 161 -8.22 -13.55 1.02
N LYS A 162 -7.82 -14.67 1.63
CA LYS A 162 -7.96 -14.89 3.08
C LYS A 162 -7.00 -14.02 3.89
N ILE A 163 -5.76 -13.81 3.42
CA ILE A 163 -4.81 -12.86 4.02
C ILE A 163 -5.37 -11.44 3.90
N ASP A 164 -5.84 -11.04 2.72
CA ASP A 164 -6.48 -9.72 2.51
C ASP A 164 -7.67 -9.52 3.44
N PHE A 165 -8.49 -10.56 3.63
CA PHE A 165 -9.59 -10.51 4.59
C PHE A 165 -9.08 -10.28 6.02
N MET A 166 -8.01 -10.96 6.46
CA MET A 166 -7.43 -10.77 7.79
C MET A 166 -6.87 -9.35 7.97
N ILE A 167 -6.20 -8.79 6.96
CA ILE A 167 -5.75 -7.40 6.95
C ILE A 167 -6.94 -6.47 7.11
N ASN A 168 -7.96 -6.60 6.27
CA ASN A 168 -9.17 -5.78 6.33
C ASN A 168 -9.87 -5.87 7.70
N GLN A 169 -9.97 -7.06 8.30
CA GLN A 169 -10.53 -7.21 9.64
C GLN A 169 -9.75 -6.42 10.69
N ILE A 170 -8.42 -6.42 10.60
CA ILE A 170 -7.56 -5.62 11.48
C ILE A 170 -7.75 -4.13 11.19
N GLU A 171 -7.79 -3.71 9.92
CA GLU A 171 -7.92 -2.32 9.52
C GLU A 171 -9.26 -1.67 9.89
N LEU A 172 -10.30 -2.48 10.03
CA LEU A 172 -11.63 -2.05 10.47
C LEU A 172 -11.73 -1.84 11.98
N LEU A 173 -10.74 -2.28 12.78
CA LEU A 173 -10.73 -2.08 14.22
C LEU A 173 -10.64 -0.57 14.57
N PRO A 174 -11.39 -0.07 15.57
CA PRO A 174 -11.31 1.34 15.97
C PRO A 174 -9.90 1.79 16.37
N GLN A 175 -9.12 0.89 16.97
CA GLN A 175 -7.71 1.13 17.32
C GLN A 175 -6.75 1.17 16.12
N SER A 176 -7.07 0.53 14.98
CA SER A 176 -6.21 0.50 13.79
C SER A 176 -6.37 1.71 12.88
N LYS A 177 -7.52 2.40 12.89
CA LYS A 177 -7.69 3.69 12.18
C LYS A 177 -6.69 4.77 12.59
N LYS A 178 -6.09 4.64 13.77
CA LYS A 178 -5.02 5.52 14.27
C LYS A 178 -3.61 5.04 13.90
N LEU A 179 -3.47 3.77 13.50
CA LEU A 179 -2.23 3.05 13.20
C LEU A 179 -1.97 2.86 11.70
N ILE A 180 -3.00 2.85 10.84
CA ILE A 180 -2.85 2.88 9.37
C ILE A 180 -2.55 4.32 8.90
N LYS A 181 -1.57 4.95 9.53
CA LYS A 181 -0.73 5.88 8.81
C LYS A 181 0.38 5.02 8.26
N ASP A 182 0.33 4.78 6.95
CA ASP A 182 1.45 4.24 6.20
C ASP A 182 2.76 4.80 6.79
N VAL A 183 3.68 3.93 7.21
CA VAL A 183 4.88 4.30 8.01
C VAL A 183 5.74 5.34 7.27
N ASN A 184 5.57 5.43 5.95
CA ASN A 184 6.24 6.38 5.08
C ASN A 184 5.40 7.62 4.75
N THR A 185 4.15 7.69 5.20
CA THR A 185 3.22 8.80 4.99
C THR A 185 3.14 9.72 6.20
N ILE A 186 3.35 11.01 5.97
CA ILE A 186 3.19 12.08 6.95
C ILE A 186 2.05 12.99 6.48
N ASN A 187 1.03 13.16 7.31
CA ASN A 187 -0.09 14.07 7.06
C ASN A 187 0.16 15.40 7.76
N LEU A 188 0.35 16.46 6.98
CA LEU A 188 0.47 17.82 7.50
C LEU A 188 -0.81 18.59 7.20
N PHE A 189 -1.45 19.15 8.23
CA PHE A 189 -2.53 20.09 8.06
C PHE A 189 -1.99 21.51 8.09
N PHE A 190 -2.24 22.29 7.04
CA PHE A 190 -1.83 23.69 6.95
C PHE A 190 -3.00 24.63 7.22
N SER A 191 -2.98 25.27 8.38
CA SER A 191 -3.88 26.35 8.75
C SER A 191 -3.34 27.69 8.26
N TRP A 192 -4.11 28.33 7.37
CA TRP A 192 -3.69 29.53 6.65
C TRP A 192 -4.70 30.65 6.80
N GLN A 193 -4.24 31.90 6.66
CA GLN A 193 -5.10 33.06 6.79
C GLN A 193 -5.57 33.63 5.45
N SER A 194 -6.84 34.04 5.40
CA SER A 194 -7.44 34.69 4.23
C SER A 194 -6.92 36.09 3.99
N ASP A 195 -6.63 36.81 5.07
CA ASP A 195 -6.34 38.25 5.09
C ASP A 195 -4.99 38.62 4.47
N ASN A 196 -4.09 37.65 4.33
CA ASN A 196 -2.79 37.86 3.73
C ASN A 196 -2.42 36.78 2.70
N ASP A 197 -2.68 37.10 1.44
CA ASP A 197 -2.45 36.19 0.32
C ASP A 197 -0.97 36.03 -0.03
N ILE A 198 -0.11 37.02 0.27
CA ILE A 198 1.32 36.96 -0.06
C ILE A 198 2.00 35.87 0.77
N GLU A 199 1.85 35.94 2.09
CA GLU A 199 2.44 35.00 3.05
C GLU A 199 1.86 33.59 2.85
N ARG A 200 0.55 33.48 2.63
CA ARG A 200 -0.11 32.22 2.27
C ARG A 200 0.50 31.58 1.02
N LYS A 201 0.64 32.34 -0.06
CA LYS A 201 1.21 31.84 -1.33
C LYS A 201 2.67 31.43 -1.15
N PHE A 202 3.44 32.19 -0.36
CA PHE A 202 4.84 31.90 -0.09
C PHE A 202 5.01 30.58 0.66
N ILE A 203 4.25 30.36 1.75
CA ILE A 203 4.27 29.12 2.52
C ILE A 203 3.79 27.94 1.65
N ARG A 204 2.71 28.10 0.87
CA ARG A 204 2.23 27.05 -0.06
C ARG A 204 3.29 26.65 -1.09
N LYS A 205 4.00 27.62 -1.66
CA LYS A 205 5.10 27.36 -2.60
C LYS A 205 6.19 26.54 -1.91
N SER A 206 6.58 26.91 -0.70
CA SER A 206 7.55 26.15 0.10
C SER A 206 7.07 24.70 0.35
N LEU A 207 5.85 24.51 0.83
CA LEU A 207 5.27 23.19 1.06
C LEU A 207 5.28 22.32 -0.20
N SER A 208 4.95 22.89 -1.36
CA SER A 208 4.99 22.16 -2.63
C SER A 208 6.40 21.63 -2.97
N MET A 209 7.45 22.41 -2.67
CA MET A 209 8.84 22.01 -2.86
C MET A 209 9.26 20.94 -1.84
N VAL A 210 8.85 21.10 -0.58
CA VAL A 210 9.12 20.12 0.48
C VAL A 210 8.49 18.76 0.17
N VAL A 211 7.25 18.72 -0.34
CA VAL A 211 6.60 17.49 -0.79
C VAL A 211 7.45 16.74 -1.84
N GLN A 212 8.06 17.47 -2.80
CA GLN A 212 8.94 16.85 -3.79
C GLN A 212 10.22 16.26 -3.17
N VAL A 213 10.76 16.90 -2.13
CA VAL A 213 11.94 16.39 -1.41
C VAL A 213 11.61 15.08 -0.68
N PHE A 214 10.47 15.02 0.02
CA PHE A 214 10.03 13.79 0.69
C PHE A 214 9.75 12.67 -0.32
N LYS A 215 9.07 12.99 -1.44
CA LYS A 215 8.81 12.04 -2.52
C LYS A 215 10.08 11.42 -3.09
N LYS A 216 11.12 12.24 -3.35
CA LYS A 216 12.44 11.77 -3.82
C LYS A 216 13.16 10.88 -2.79
N ALA A 217 12.86 11.05 -1.51
CA ALA A 217 13.40 10.24 -0.42
C ALA A 217 12.57 8.98 -0.12
N GLY A 218 11.60 8.62 -0.98
CA GLY A 218 10.73 7.45 -0.80
C GLY A 218 9.67 7.61 0.29
N LYS A 219 9.37 8.86 0.69
CA LYS A 219 8.34 9.17 1.70
C LYS A 219 7.20 9.97 1.08
N THR A 220 6.00 9.78 1.59
CA THR A 220 4.80 10.50 1.16
C THR A 220 4.52 11.61 2.16
N LEU A 221 4.48 12.86 1.71
CA LEU A 221 4.03 14.00 2.52
C LEU A 221 2.73 14.52 1.92
N ILE A 222 1.63 14.35 2.66
CA ILE A 222 0.31 14.82 2.25
C ILE A 222 0.05 16.14 2.95
N ILE A 223 -0.28 17.17 2.16
CA ILE A 223 -0.65 18.48 2.68
C ILE A 223 -2.16 18.65 2.53
N ASP A 224 -2.88 18.61 3.65
CA ASP A 224 -4.29 18.99 3.70
C ASP A 224 -4.42 20.42 4.24
N SER A 225 -5.52 21.09 3.91
CA SER A 225 -5.86 22.44 4.35
C SER A 225 -7.29 22.76 3.98
N ASP A 226 -7.95 23.63 4.75
CA ASP A 226 -9.34 24.07 4.49
C ASP A 226 -10.35 22.92 4.21
N MET A 227 -11.44 23.23 3.53
CA MET A 227 -12.52 22.29 3.17
C MET A 227 -12.31 21.62 1.81
N ARG A 228 -11.11 21.71 1.22
CA ARG A 228 -10.81 20.99 -0.03
C ARG A 228 -11.04 19.49 0.12
N ASP A 229 -11.55 18.90 -0.96
CA ASP A 229 -11.85 17.48 -1.11
C ASP A 229 -12.97 16.91 -0.19
N VAL A 230 -13.83 17.78 0.35
CA VAL A 230 -15.03 17.38 1.10
C VAL A 230 -16.29 17.48 0.22
N PRO A 231 -16.95 16.36 -0.17
CA PRO A 231 -18.16 16.40 -0.98
C PRO A 231 -19.43 16.71 -0.16
N GLY A 232 -20.34 17.50 -0.74
CA GLY A 232 -21.68 17.76 -0.19
C GLY A 232 -21.78 18.94 0.79
N SER A 233 -22.93 19.08 1.44
CA SER A 233 -23.22 20.15 2.42
C SER A 233 -22.94 19.66 3.84
N GLN A 234 -21.66 19.44 4.15
CA GLN A 234 -21.23 18.96 5.47
C GLN A 234 -21.05 20.11 6.48
N ASP A 235 -21.08 19.76 7.76
CA ASP A 235 -20.81 20.65 8.88
C ASP A 235 -19.33 21.12 8.86
N ILE A 236 -19.12 22.33 8.33
CA ILE A 236 -17.80 22.90 8.03
C ILE A 236 -16.87 22.91 9.27
N PRO A 237 -17.27 23.47 10.44
CA PRO A 237 -16.43 23.43 11.64
C PRO A 237 -16.06 22.02 12.10
N ASN A 238 -17.01 21.08 12.11
CA ASN A 238 -16.75 19.73 12.59
C ASN A 238 -15.81 18.96 11.66
N THR A 239 -15.97 19.09 10.34
CA THR A 239 -15.07 18.45 9.38
C THR A 239 -13.66 19.05 9.46
N LEU A 240 -13.55 20.38 9.63
CA LEU A 240 -12.26 21.04 9.81
C LEU A 240 -11.52 20.56 11.06
N PHE A 241 -12.19 20.54 12.21
CA PHE A 241 -11.61 20.02 13.45
C PHE A 241 -11.26 18.54 13.36
N LYS A 242 -12.02 17.76 12.60
CA LYS A 242 -11.69 16.35 12.35
C LYS A 242 -10.39 16.21 11.55
N LYS A 243 -10.23 16.98 10.47
CA LYS A 243 -8.97 17.03 9.69
C LYS A 243 -7.76 17.42 10.55
N ILE A 244 -7.95 18.37 11.47
CA ILE A 244 -6.90 18.77 12.42
C ILE A 244 -6.59 17.66 13.42
N GLU A 245 -7.59 16.94 13.92
CA GLU A 245 -7.40 15.80 14.83
C GLU A 245 -6.64 14.65 14.14
N ASP A 246 -6.89 14.43 12.85
CA ASP A 246 -6.36 13.28 12.10
C ASP A 246 -4.96 13.51 11.50
N CYS A 247 -4.47 14.77 11.42
CA CYS A 247 -3.14 15.05 10.89
C CYS A 247 -2.01 14.56 11.83
N ASP A 248 -0.78 14.44 11.34
CA ASP A 248 0.44 14.21 12.15
C ASP A 248 0.99 15.52 12.69
N ILE A 249 1.11 16.49 11.78
CA ILE A 249 1.76 17.77 12.03
C ILE A 249 0.78 18.87 11.69
N PHE A 250 0.64 19.85 12.58
CA PHE A 250 -0.15 21.04 12.32
C PHE A 250 0.79 22.22 12.06
N LEU A 251 0.65 22.85 10.88
CA LEU A 251 1.40 24.05 10.51
C LEU A 251 0.44 25.25 10.54
N ALA A 252 0.75 26.23 11.39
CA ALA A 252 -0.04 27.46 11.52
C ALA A 252 0.70 28.65 10.91
N ASP A 253 0.02 29.39 10.04
CA ASP A 253 0.43 30.72 9.60
C ASP A 253 0.06 31.76 10.67
N VAL A 254 1.01 32.11 11.55
CA VAL A 254 0.80 33.04 12.67
C VAL A 254 1.22 34.47 12.33
N ASN A 255 1.30 34.84 11.05
CA ASN A 255 1.61 36.23 10.68
C ASN A 255 0.53 37.20 11.21
N LEU A 256 0.97 38.37 11.65
CA LEU A 256 0.10 39.42 12.19
C LEU A 256 -0.68 40.09 11.06
N VAL A 257 -2.02 40.08 11.14
CA VAL A 257 -2.91 40.70 10.12
C VAL A 257 -3.84 41.75 10.70
N PHE A 258 -4.10 41.72 12.00
CA PHE A 258 -4.89 42.75 12.67
C PHE A 258 -4.00 43.70 13.46
N GLY A 259 -4.27 45.01 13.34
CA GLY A 259 -3.69 46.06 14.17
C GLY A 259 -4.68 47.23 14.28
N SER A 260 -4.92 47.72 15.49
CA SER A 260 -5.76 48.90 15.73
C SER A 260 -5.05 50.20 15.30
N LEU A 261 -5.82 51.18 14.82
CA LEU A 261 -5.32 52.53 14.46
C LEU A 261 -4.91 53.39 15.67
N PHE A 262 -5.10 52.90 16.90
CA PHE A 262 -4.73 53.61 18.13
C PHE A 262 -3.36 53.18 18.66
N ARG A 263 -2.68 54.08 19.36
CA ARG A 263 -1.24 54.05 19.71
C ARG A 263 -0.77 52.87 20.59
N ASP A 264 -1.66 52.01 21.06
CA ASP A 264 -1.38 50.80 21.84
C ASP A 264 -1.97 49.54 21.17
N SER A 265 -1.82 49.42 19.86
CA SER A 265 -2.38 48.31 19.10
C SER A 265 -1.69 46.98 19.41
N VAL A 266 -2.43 46.10 20.08
CA VAL A 266 -2.08 44.67 20.14
C VAL A 266 -2.34 44.07 18.77
N PHE A 267 -1.28 43.59 18.13
CA PHE A 267 -1.40 42.88 16.87
C PHE A 267 -1.82 41.43 17.12
N SER A 268 -2.63 40.88 16.22
CA SER A 268 -3.04 39.49 16.29
C SER A 268 -2.91 38.79 14.95
N PRO A 269 -2.53 37.51 14.94
CA PRO A 269 -2.80 36.61 13.82
C PRO A 269 -4.31 36.47 13.59
N ASN A 270 -4.68 35.82 12.47
CA ASN A 270 -6.07 35.54 12.16
C ASN A 270 -6.76 34.69 13.26
N PRO A 271 -7.92 35.12 13.81
CA PRO A 271 -8.63 34.38 14.85
C PRO A 271 -9.01 32.94 14.51
N ASN A 272 -9.34 32.64 13.26
CA ASN A 272 -9.65 31.26 12.84
C ASN A 272 -8.40 30.38 12.95
N VAL A 273 -7.25 30.88 12.49
CA VAL A 273 -5.97 30.17 12.67
C VAL A 273 -5.65 29.97 14.15
N LEU A 274 -5.96 30.95 15.01
CA LEU A 274 -5.77 30.83 16.45
C LEU A 274 -6.70 29.79 17.10
N ILE A 275 -7.96 29.71 16.68
CA ILE A 275 -8.91 28.68 17.14
C ILE A 275 -8.43 27.29 16.73
N GLU A 276 -8.03 27.13 15.47
CA GLU A 276 -7.49 25.88 14.93
C GLU A 276 -6.18 25.48 15.65
N LEU A 277 -5.29 26.44 15.91
CA LEU A 277 -4.05 26.25 16.66
C LEU A 277 -4.33 25.79 18.10
N GLY A 278 -5.27 26.44 18.79
CA GLY A 278 -5.67 26.05 20.14
C GLY A 278 -6.24 24.64 20.19
N TYR A 279 -7.09 24.29 19.22
CA TYR A 279 -7.64 22.94 19.08
C TYR A 279 -6.55 21.90 18.79
N ALA A 280 -5.65 22.20 17.84
CA ALA A 280 -4.51 21.35 17.51
C ALA A 280 -3.61 21.11 18.72
N ALA A 281 -3.31 22.16 19.50
CA ALA A 281 -2.52 22.06 20.72
C ALA A 281 -3.17 21.15 21.75
N ALA A 282 -4.49 21.25 21.95
CA ALA A 282 -5.23 20.41 22.88
C ALA A 282 -5.26 18.94 22.45
N LYS A 283 -5.35 18.66 21.14
CA LYS A 283 -5.48 17.29 20.61
C LYS A 283 -4.16 16.58 20.35
N LYS A 284 -3.15 17.33 19.93
CA LYS A 284 -1.89 16.79 19.40
C LYS A 284 -0.68 17.08 20.29
N GLY A 285 -0.76 18.05 21.20
CA GLY A 285 0.41 18.54 21.91
C GLY A 285 1.24 19.51 21.06
N TRP A 286 1.93 20.42 21.75
CA TRP A 286 2.73 21.49 21.12
C TRP A 286 3.95 20.98 20.37
N GLU A 287 4.45 19.80 20.73
CA GLU A 287 5.57 19.12 20.07
C GLU A 287 5.27 18.72 18.63
N ASN A 288 3.99 18.65 18.24
CA ASN A 288 3.53 18.29 16.90
C ASN A 288 3.07 19.50 16.07
N ILE A 289 3.43 20.72 16.50
CA ILE A 289 2.99 21.98 15.91
C ILE A 289 4.18 22.77 15.38
N ILE A 290 4.04 23.30 14.17
CA ILE A 290 4.96 24.26 13.56
C ILE A 290 4.21 25.58 13.43
N MET A 291 4.74 26.66 14.02
CA MET A 291 4.19 28.01 13.86
C MET A 291 5.11 28.81 12.96
N ALA A 292 4.65 29.14 11.76
CA ALA A 292 5.41 29.88 10.75
C ALA A 292 5.15 31.39 10.88
N TYR A 293 6.23 32.18 10.93
CA TYR A 293 6.16 33.63 11.06
C TYR A 293 7.16 34.34 10.15
N ASN A 294 6.70 35.33 9.42
CA ASN A 294 7.53 36.19 8.58
C ASN A 294 8.04 37.37 9.41
N VAL A 295 9.36 37.50 9.52
CA VAL A 295 10.00 38.59 10.27
C VAL A 295 10.33 39.82 9.43
N ASP A 296 9.95 39.85 8.14
CA ASP A 296 10.23 40.98 7.25
C ASP A 296 9.55 42.29 7.70
N LYS A 297 8.34 42.20 8.28
CA LYS A 297 7.51 43.37 8.59
C LYS A 297 7.46 43.72 10.07
N ARG A 298 7.52 42.70 10.94
CA ARG A 298 7.22 42.81 12.37
C ARG A 298 8.10 41.83 13.14
N LYS A 299 8.39 42.15 14.40
CA LYS A 299 9.23 41.29 15.24
C LYS A 299 8.43 40.17 15.90
N ILE A 300 9.11 39.12 16.34
CA ILE A 300 8.48 37.97 17.01
C ILE A 300 7.87 38.39 18.36
N GLU A 301 8.47 39.38 19.03
CA GLU A 301 8.01 39.86 20.33
C GLU A 301 6.63 40.52 20.28
N GLU A 302 6.19 40.94 19.08
CA GLU A 302 4.86 41.51 18.84
C GLU A 302 3.77 40.43 18.72
N LEU A 303 4.11 39.14 18.66
CA LEU A 303 3.14 38.05 18.70
C LEU A 303 2.46 37.97 20.09
N PRO A 304 1.22 37.46 20.15
CA PRO A 304 0.52 37.20 21.43
C PRO A 304 1.38 36.43 22.42
N PHE A 305 1.21 36.71 23.72
CA PHE A 305 2.05 36.17 24.80
C PHE A 305 2.13 34.63 24.76
N ASP A 306 0.98 33.98 24.58
CA ASP A 306 0.87 32.51 24.52
C ASP A 306 1.57 31.89 23.30
N ILE A 307 1.86 32.68 22.27
CA ILE A 307 2.53 32.25 21.03
C ILE A 307 4.02 32.56 21.10
N ARG A 308 4.40 33.80 21.43
CA ARG A 308 5.81 34.24 21.40
C ARG A 308 6.73 33.50 22.38
N GLN A 309 6.17 32.89 23.44
CA GLN A 309 6.94 32.07 24.39
C GLN A 309 7.21 30.65 23.88
N ARG A 310 6.75 30.30 22.68
CA ARG A 310 6.91 28.97 22.08
C ARG A 310 7.94 29.02 20.96
N SER A 311 8.34 27.85 20.46
CA SER A 311 9.25 27.75 19.33
C SER A 311 8.56 28.22 18.04
N ILE A 312 8.99 29.37 17.52
CA ILE A 312 8.51 29.94 16.26
C ILE A 312 9.49 29.61 15.13
N LEU A 313 8.98 29.06 14.03
CA LEU A 313 9.70 28.92 12.78
C LEU A 313 9.61 30.25 12.03
N TRP A 314 10.61 31.10 12.22
CA TRP A 314 10.67 32.38 11.53
C TRP A 314 11.36 32.26 10.16
N TYR A 315 10.94 33.08 9.21
CA TYR A 315 11.51 33.13 7.86
C TYR A 315 11.46 34.55 7.27
N ASN A 316 12.18 34.76 6.17
CA ASN A 316 12.18 35.97 5.37
C ASN A 316 11.71 35.65 3.94
N SER A 317 10.99 36.56 3.29
CA SER A 317 10.42 36.32 1.95
C SER A 317 11.47 36.24 0.84
N GLU A 318 12.70 36.70 1.10
CA GLU A 318 13.81 36.67 0.13
C GLU A 318 14.47 35.28 0.00
N ASN A 319 14.25 34.38 0.96
CA ASN A 319 14.96 33.10 1.04
C ASN A 319 14.02 31.91 1.26
N ILE A 320 13.37 31.47 0.19
CA ILE A 320 12.47 30.31 0.23
C ILE A 320 13.20 29.00 0.57
N ASP A 321 14.47 28.87 0.20
CA ASP A 321 15.27 27.66 0.48
C ASP A 321 15.59 27.51 1.97
N ASP A 322 15.75 28.61 2.68
CA ASP A 322 15.86 28.60 4.14
C ASP A 322 14.56 28.14 4.80
N LEU A 323 13.41 28.64 4.34
CA LEU A 323 12.10 28.18 4.81
C LEU A 323 11.91 26.67 4.52
N ASN A 324 12.25 26.21 3.31
CA ASN A 324 12.20 24.80 2.94
C ASN A 324 13.04 23.94 3.90
N ARG A 325 14.31 24.31 4.14
CA ARG A 325 15.20 23.57 5.06
C ARG A 325 14.64 23.52 6.48
N LYS A 326 14.13 24.64 6.99
CA LYS A 326 13.55 24.73 8.34
C LYS A 326 12.31 23.84 8.48
N ILE A 327 11.40 23.87 7.49
CA ILE A 327 10.20 23.01 7.49
C ILE A 327 10.60 21.53 7.41
N ILE A 328 11.52 21.15 6.52
CA ILE A 328 12.00 19.76 6.43
C ILE A 328 12.59 19.29 7.76
N HIS A 329 13.44 20.12 8.38
CA HIS A 329 14.06 19.80 9.66
C HIS A 329 13.00 19.65 10.77
N ALA A 330 12.03 20.54 10.83
CA ALA A 330 10.93 20.46 11.79
C ALA A 330 10.11 19.18 11.58
N ILE A 331 9.71 18.86 10.35
CA ILE A 331 8.94 17.65 10.02
C ILE A 331 9.70 16.40 10.49
N LYS A 332 10.98 16.26 10.13
CA LYS A 332 11.82 15.13 10.53
C LYS A 332 11.94 14.98 12.05
N LYS A 333 12.16 16.09 12.75
CA LYS A 333 12.27 16.10 14.22
C LYS A 333 10.97 15.65 14.88
N ILE A 334 9.83 16.11 14.37
CA ILE A 334 8.50 15.77 14.90
C ILE A 334 8.16 14.30 14.60
N SER A 335 8.43 13.83 13.38
CA SER A 335 8.14 12.45 12.98
C SER A 335 9.14 11.41 13.51
N LYS A 336 10.16 11.82 14.28
CA LYS A 336 11.26 10.96 14.78
C LYS A 336 12.01 10.22 13.66
N GLN A 337 12.20 10.88 12.51
CA GLN A 337 12.81 10.32 11.29
C GLN A 337 14.07 11.04 10.83
#